data_AF-A0A7R9Y4T8-F1
#
_entry.id   AF-A0A7R9Y4T8-F1
#
_cell.length_a   1.000
_cell.length_b   1.000
_cell.length_c   1.000
_cell.angle_alpha   90.00
_cell.angle_beta   90.00
_cell.angle_gamma   90.00
#
_symmetry.space_group_name_H-M   'P 1'
#
loop_
_entity.id
_entity.type
_entity.pdbx_description
1 polymer ?
#
loop_
_entity_poly.entity_id
_entity_poly.type
_entity_poly.pdbx_seq_one_letter_code
_entity_poly.pdbx_strand_id
1 'polypeptide(L)'
;ARVAVVTIDAPSTSNAITRPMLVHLARAFRELRDAENPAVRACVLAARGRKAFSAGIDLSAAEDVFKMDANDLTNDIVHQMERCDFLIVGAINGVAVNAGFELALACDVLVC
;
A
#
# COMPACT_ATOMS: atom_id res chain seq x y z
N ALA A 1 -4.15 11.86 -19.03
CA ALA A 1 -4.42 10.85 -17.98
C ALA A 1 -3.22 9.95 -17.86
N ARG A 2 -2.77 9.62 -16.64
CA ARG A 2 -1.65 8.70 -16.42
C ARG A 2 -2.06 7.51 -15.54
N VAL A 3 -1.33 6.42 -15.70
CA VAL A 3 -1.34 5.28 -14.77
C VAL A 3 -0.12 5.42 -13.86
N ALA A 4 -0.33 5.39 -12.55
CA ALA A 4 0.73 5.38 -11.55
C ALA A 4 1.06 3.93 -11.15
N VAL A 5 2.28 3.70 -10.66
CA VAL A 5 2.68 2.43 -10.08
C VAL A 5 3.29 2.70 -8.72
N VAL A 6 2.66 2.18 -7.67
CA VAL A 6 3.18 2.18 -6.31
C VAL A 6 3.72 0.79 -6.04
N THR A 7 4.98 0.71 -5.61
CA THR A 7 5.65 -0.57 -5.38
C THR A 7 6.05 -0.72 -3.93
N ILE A 8 5.63 -1.81 -3.30
CA ILE A 8 6.18 -2.28 -2.04
C ILE A 8 7.54 -2.90 -2.32
N ASP A 9 8.62 -2.33 -1.78
CA ASP A 9 10.00 -2.73 -2.08
C ASP A 9 10.78 -3.09 -0.82
N ALA A 10 10.48 -4.27 -0.26
CA ALA A 10 11.30 -4.92 0.77
C ALA A 10 11.39 -6.44 0.52
N PRO A 11 11.84 -6.89 -0.67
CA PRO A 11 11.77 -8.30 -1.06
C PRO A 11 12.64 -9.22 -0.18
N SER A 12 13.69 -8.70 0.46
CA SER A 12 14.54 -9.45 1.38
C SER A 12 13.82 -9.92 2.64
N THR A 13 12.78 -9.19 3.07
CA THR A 13 11.92 -9.53 4.21
C THR A 13 10.55 -10.02 3.77
N SER A 14 10.41 -10.50 2.52
CA SER A 14 9.11 -10.87 1.93
C SER A 14 8.09 -9.73 1.99
N ASN A 15 8.54 -8.49 1.80
CA ASN A 15 7.72 -7.28 1.86
C ASN A 15 6.98 -7.13 3.19
N ALA A 16 7.67 -7.43 4.30
CA ALA A 16 7.14 -7.19 5.65
C ALA A 16 6.90 -5.70 5.88
N ILE A 17 5.73 -5.39 6.44
CA ILE A 17 5.24 -4.03 6.64
C ILE A 17 5.80 -3.48 7.93
N THR A 18 6.40 -2.30 7.82
CA THR A 18 6.90 -1.51 8.95
C THR A 18 6.17 -0.17 9.02
N ARG A 19 6.22 0.51 10.16
CA ARG A 19 5.61 1.84 10.32
C ARG A 19 6.08 2.86 9.27
N PRO A 20 7.39 3.00 8.97
CA PRO A 20 7.83 3.91 7.91
C PRO A 20 7.25 3.58 6.54
N MET A 21 7.08 2.30 6.22
CA MET A 21 6.49 1.86 4.97
C MET A 21 5.01 2.29 4.86
N LEU A 22 4.21 2.10 5.91
CA LEU A 22 2.82 2.55 5.95
C LEU A 22 2.72 4.07 5.74
N VAL A 23 3.53 4.85 6.46
CA VAL A 23 3.57 6.32 6.34
C VAL A 23 3.95 6.75 4.92
N HIS A 24 4.95 6.10 4.31
CA HIS A 24 5.39 6.42 2.94
C HIS A 24 4.33 6.07 1.91
N LEU A 25 3.66 4.93 2.04
CA LEU A 25 2.60 4.54 1.14
C LEU A 25 1.37 5.47 1.27
N ALA A 26 0.93 5.77 2.50
CA ALA A 26 -0.15 6.72 2.75
C ALA A 26 0.17 8.08 2.11
N ARG A 27 1.41 8.56 2.26
CA ARG A 27 1.89 9.77 1.60
C ARG A 27 1.84 9.67 0.07
N ALA A 28 2.29 8.56 -0.50
CA ALA A 28 2.28 8.36 -1.95
C ALA A 28 0.85 8.43 -2.51
N PHE A 29 -0.14 7.80 -1.87
CA PHE A 29 -1.53 7.89 -2.31
C PHE A 29 -2.10 9.31 -2.19
N ARG A 30 -1.76 10.07 -1.14
CA ARG A 30 -2.11 11.50 -1.07
C ARG A 30 -1.52 12.30 -2.22
N GLU A 31 -0.23 12.15 -2.47
CA GLU A 31 0.45 12.85 -3.56
C GLU A 31 -0.11 12.47 -4.94
N LEU A 32 -0.54 11.23 -5.13
CA LEU A 32 -1.19 10.79 -6.37
C LEU A 32 -2.59 11.38 -6.54
N ARG A 33 -3.39 11.42 -5.48
CA ARG A 33 -4.73 12.03 -5.47
C ARG A 33 -4.68 13.51 -5.76
N ASP A 34 -3.73 14.22 -5.16
CA ASP A 34 -3.62 15.68 -5.25
C ASP A 34 -2.89 16.13 -6.55
N ALA A 35 -2.50 15.18 -7.43
CA ALA A 35 -1.80 15.49 -8.68
C ALA A 35 -2.78 15.85 -9.82
N GLU A 36 -2.72 17.09 -10.30
CA GLU A 36 -3.68 17.62 -11.28
C GLU A 36 -3.23 17.50 -12.76
N ASN A 37 -1.92 17.47 -13.05
CA ASN A 37 -1.43 17.54 -14.44
C ASN A 37 -0.22 16.64 -14.77
N PRO A 38 -0.40 15.51 -15.48
CA PRO A 38 -1.68 14.91 -15.82
C PRO A 38 -2.30 14.19 -14.60
N ALA A 39 -3.60 14.36 -14.41
CA ALA A 39 -4.35 13.64 -13.39
C ALA A 39 -4.17 12.11 -13.49
N VAL A 40 -4.05 11.47 -12.34
CA VAL A 40 -3.99 10.00 -12.20
C VAL A 40 -5.39 9.43 -12.43
N ARG A 41 -5.49 8.42 -13.29
CA ARG A 41 -6.77 7.73 -13.57
C ARG A 41 -6.79 6.27 -13.16
N ALA A 42 -5.62 5.71 -12.90
CA ALA A 42 -5.47 4.43 -12.25
C ALA A 42 -4.11 4.35 -11.54
N CYS A 43 -4.03 3.55 -10.49
CA CYS A 43 -2.81 3.19 -9.79
C CYS A 43 -2.69 1.66 -9.75
N VAL A 44 -1.51 1.13 -10.05
CA VAL A 44 -1.18 -0.26 -9.80
C VAL A 44 -0.39 -0.34 -8.49
N LEU A 45 -0.96 -1.00 -7.47
CA LEU A 45 -0.24 -1.38 -6.28
C LEU A 45 0.42 -2.74 -6.52
N ALA A 46 1.74 -2.74 -6.64
CA ALA A 46 2.54 -3.93 -6.89
C ALA A 46 3.53 -4.15 -5.74
N ALA A 47 4.11 -5.34 -5.70
CA ALA A 47 5.21 -5.64 -4.80
C ALA A 47 6.41 -6.18 -5.57
N ARG A 48 7.62 -5.80 -5.16
CA ARG A 48 8.85 -6.30 -5.76
C ARG A 48 9.12 -7.73 -5.31
N GLY A 49 9.65 -8.54 -6.22
CA GLY A 49 9.94 -9.96 -5.99
C GLY A 49 8.92 -10.88 -6.64
N ARG A 50 9.00 -12.18 -6.32
CA ARG A 50 8.10 -13.22 -6.87
C ARG A 50 7.49 -14.15 -5.81
N LYS A 51 7.85 -13.97 -4.53
CA LYS A 51 7.47 -14.89 -3.46
C LYS A 51 6.28 -14.38 -2.66
N ALA A 52 6.24 -13.07 -2.39
CA ALA A 52 5.22 -12.45 -1.56
C ALA A 52 4.84 -11.09 -2.11
N PHE A 53 3.55 -10.80 -2.08
CA PHE A 53 3.04 -9.44 -2.14
C PHE A 53 3.39 -8.73 -0.83
N SER A 54 3.02 -9.32 0.31
CA SER A 54 3.48 -8.93 1.64
C SER A 54 3.26 -10.03 2.66
N ALA A 55 4.26 -10.31 3.48
CA ALA A 55 4.17 -11.22 4.61
C ALA A 55 3.39 -10.66 5.83
N GLY A 56 2.84 -9.44 5.73
CA GLY A 56 2.16 -8.76 6.83
C GLY A 56 3.11 -7.92 7.67
N ILE A 57 2.70 -7.60 8.90
CA ILE A 57 3.50 -6.77 9.82
C ILE A 57 4.79 -7.49 10.21
N ASP A 58 5.91 -6.79 10.13
CA ASP A 58 7.18 -7.28 10.68
C ASP A 58 7.07 -7.39 12.20
N LEU A 59 7.16 -8.62 12.74
CA LEU A 59 7.06 -8.87 14.17
C LEU A 59 8.11 -8.13 15.00
N SER A 60 9.29 -7.85 14.43
CA SER A 60 10.34 -7.08 15.10
C SER A 60 9.99 -5.58 15.21
N ALA A 61 9.09 -5.09 14.36
CA ALA A 61 8.61 -3.70 14.32
C ALA A 61 7.12 -3.58 14.69
N ALA A 62 6.49 -4.67 15.14
CA ALA A 62 5.05 -4.72 15.37
C ALA A 62 4.60 -3.75 16.46
N GLU A 63 5.40 -3.59 17.52
CA GLU A 63 5.11 -2.66 18.60
C GLU A 63 5.02 -1.21 18.09
N ASP A 64 5.90 -0.80 17.18
CA ASP A 64 5.88 0.54 16.59
C ASP A 64 4.67 0.75 15.68
N VAL A 65 4.26 -0.29 14.95
CA VAL A 65 3.05 -0.26 14.11
C VAL A 65 1.80 -0.14 14.99
N PHE A 66 1.70 -0.93 16.06
CA PHE A 66 0.54 -0.91 16.96
C PHE A 66 0.46 0.36 17.85
N LYS A 67 1.58 1.06 18.02
CA LYS A 67 1.62 2.37 18.71
C LYS A 67 1.22 3.54 17.81
N MET A 68 0.95 3.32 16.52
CA MET A 68 0.40 4.38 15.67
C MET A 68 -0.94 4.86 16.25
N ASP A 69 -1.14 6.18 16.25
CA ASP A 69 -2.41 6.75 16.68
C ASP A 69 -3.49 6.33 15.69
N ALA A 70 -4.44 5.52 16.15
CA ALA A 70 -5.56 5.06 15.35
C ALA A 70 -6.47 6.20 14.87
N ASN A 71 -6.39 7.39 15.49
CA ASN A 71 -7.12 8.57 15.04
C ASN A 71 -6.36 9.38 13.98
N ASP A 72 -5.08 9.10 13.73
CA ASP A 72 -4.31 9.77 12.69
C ASP A 72 -4.56 9.16 11.31
N LEU A 73 -5.67 9.59 10.73
CA LEU A 73 -6.08 9.21 9.38
C LEU A 73 -5.10 9.67 8.30
N THR A 74 -4.17 10.59 8.60
CA THR A 74 -3.18 11.08 7.62
C THR A 74 -2.25 9.96 7.19
N ASN A 75 -1.82 9.14 8.15
CA ASN A 75 -0.85 8.06 7.94
C ASN A 75 -1.50 6.68 7.80
N ASP A 76 -2.83 6.61 7.91
CA ASP A 76 -3.60 5.42 7.56
C ASP A 76 -3.64 5.26 6.04
N ILE A 77 -2.91 4.28 5.53
CA ILE A 77 -2.85 3.98 4.10
C ILE A 77 -4.21 3.57 3.52
N VAL A 78 -4.99 2.75 4.23
CA VAL A 78 -6.28 2.25 3.73
C VAL A 78 -7.23 3.44 3.58
N HIS A 79 -7.27 4.31 4.58
CA HIS A 79 -8.04 5.55 4.49
C HIS A 79 -7.59 6.44 3.31
N GLN A 80 -6.28 6.56 3.05
CA GLN A 80 -5.80 7.35 1.92
C GLN A 80 -6.12 6.70 0.57
N MET A 81 -6.12 5.37 0.47
CA MET A 81 -6.54 4.63 -0.72
C MET A 81 -8.03 4.84 -1.01
N GLU A 82 -8.89 4.73 0.00
CA GLU A 82 -10.35 4.94 -0.12
C GLU A 82 -10.73 6.36 -0.58
N ARG A 83 -9.87 7.35 -0.29
CA ARG A 83 -10.07 8.74 -0.71
C ARG A 83 -9.61 9.04 -2.14
N CYS A 84 -9.06 8.08 -2.86
CA CYS A 84 -8.62 8.28 -4.23
C CYS A 84 -9.79 8.14 -5.20
N ASP A 85 -10.01 9.13 -6.07
CA ASP A 85 -11.07 9.11 -7.08
C ASP A 85 -10.68 8.33 -8.36
N PHE A 86 -9.70 7.43 -8.26
CA PHE A 86 -9.15 6.65 -9.38
C PHE A 86 -9.03 5.17 -9.03
N LEU A 87 -9.04 4.32 -10.06
CA LEU A 87 -8.98 2.86 -9.90
C LEU A 87 -7.64 2.41 -9.31
N ILE A 88 -7.68 1.63 -8.22
CA ILE A 88 -6.53 0.97 -7.62
C ILE A 88 -6.55 -0.52 -7.97
N VAL A 89 -5.57 -0.95 -8.75
CA VAL A 89 -5.39 -2.36 -9.15
C VAL A 89 -4.27 -2.98 -8.31
N GLY A 90 -4.61 -3.97 -7.49
CA GLY A 90 -3.64 -4.76 -6.74
C GLY A 90 -3.06 -5.87 -7.62
N ALA A 91 -1.77 -5.80 -7.93
CA ALA A 91 -1.02 -6.85 -8.62
C ALA A 91 -0.38 -7.80 -7.60
N ILE A 92 -1.11 -8.84 -7.24
CA ILE A 92 -0.76 -9.77 -6.14
C ILE A 92 0.12 -10.89 -6.67
N ASN A 93 1.43 -10.64 -6.71
CA ASN A 93 2.45 -11.55 -7.25
C ASN A 93 2.84 -12.72 -6.33
N GLY A 94 2.11 -12.96 -5.24
CA GLY A 94 2.43 -14.01 -4.28
C GLY A 94 1.61 -13.90 -2.99
N VAL A 95 2.17 -14.41 -1.90
CA VAL A 95 1.48 -14.43 -0.60
C VAL A 95 1.16 -13.01 -0.10
N ALA A 96 -0.07 -12.78 0.34
CA ALA A 96 -0.52 -11.58 1.05
C ALA A 96 -1.12 -12.00 2.40
N VAL A 97 -0.50 -11.62 3.53
CA VAL A 97 -0.94 -12.02 4.88
C VAL A 97 -1.22 -10.80 5.76
N ASN A 98 -2.25 -10.89 6.60
CA ASN A 98 -2.59 -9.89 7.63
C ASN A 98 -2.66 -8.47 7.03
N ALA A 99 -1.88 -7.50 7.51
CA ALA A 99 -1.82 -6.15 6.93
C ALA A 99 -1.55 -6.15 5.41
N GLY A 100 -0.78 -7.11 4.89
CA GLY A 100 -0.58 -7.26 3.45
C GLY A 100 -1.84 -7.66 2.69
N PHE A 101 -2.72 -8.45 3.34
CA PHE A 101 -4.04 -8.80 2.82
C PHE A 101 -5.03 -7.64 2.97
N GLU A 102 -4.96 -6.86 4.05
CA GLU A 102 -5.75 -5.64 4.21
C GLU A 102 -5.46 -4.63 3.10
N LEU A 103 -4.19 -4.44 2.73
CA LEU A 103 -3.81 -3.60 1.58
C LEU A 103 -4.36 -4.12 0.26
N ALA A 104 -4.38 -5.45 0.07
CA ALA A 104 -4.99 -6.04 -1.11
C ALA A 104 -6.51 -5.79 -1.12
N LEU A 105 -7.20 -5.95 0.01
CA LEU A 105 -8.64 -5.68 0.13
C LEU A 105 -9.01 -4.21 -0.07
N ALA A 106 -8.10 -3.29 0.23
CA ALA A 106 -8.27 -1.87 -0.04
C ALA A 106 -8.17 -1.50 -1.54
N CYS A 107 -7.78 -2.44 -2.41
CA CYS A 107 -7.76 -2.24 -3.86
C CYS A 107 -9.14 -2.53 -4.47
N ASP A 108 -9.48 -1.82 -5.56
CA ASP A 108 -10.75 -2.03 -6.27
C ASP A 108 -10.79 -3.36 -7.03
N VAL A 109 -9.65 -3.74 -7.62
CA VAL A 109 -9.52 -4.95 -8.42
C VAL A 109 -8.22 -5.65 -8.04
N LEU A 110 -8.30 -6.96 -7.82
CA LEU A 110 -7.16 -7.82 -7.59
C LEU A 110 -6.87 -8.68 -8.82
N VAL A 111 -5.60 -8.68 -9.23
CA VAL A 111 -5.07 -9.57 -10.26
C VAL A 111 -3.98 -10.43 -9.61
N CYS A 112 -4.18 -11.74 -9.62
CA CYS A 112 -3.33 -12.74 -8.96
C CYS A 112 -2.66 -13.66 -9.99
#